data_AF-A0A0C3EKW0-F1
#
_entry.id   AF-A0A0C3EKW0-F1
#
_cell.length_a   1.000
_cell.length_b   1.000
_cell.length_c   1.000
_cell.angle_alpha   90.00
_cell.angle_beta   90.00
_cell.angle_gamma   90.00
#
_symmetry.space_group_name_H-M   'P 1'
#
loop_
_entity.id
_entity.type
_entity.pdbx_description
1 polymer ?
#
loop_
_entity_poly.entity_id
_entity_poly.type
_entity_poly.pdbx_seq_one_letter_code
_entity_poly.pdbx_strand_id
1 'polypeptide(L)'
;MPQPLPANPYNINTNPREHDAYATCVTYEARAIAGLHPVPSGVTSLVCARLLGYMILCAPTDTGGENISNEVQSCANTEQLADMAKLYIKTFLRCCECLVLL
;
A
#
# COMPACT_ATOMS: atom_id res chain seq x y z
N MET A 1 16.13 -5.75 -0.42
CA MET A 1 14.67 -5.87 -0.63
C MET A 1 13.97 -4.97 0.37
N PRO A 2 12.81 -4.36 0.04
CA PRO A 2 12.05 -3.59 1.03
C PRO A 2 11.74 -4.46 2.25
N GLN A 3 11.58 -3.89 3.45
CA GLN A 3 11.19 -4.68 4.62
C GLN A 3 9.78 -5.27 4.43
N PRO A 4 9.51 -6.49 4.94
CA PRO A 4 8.15 -7.03 4.99
C PRO A 4 7.21 -6.16 5.82
N LEU A 5 5.92 -6.21 5.53
CA LEU A 5 4.93 -5.52 6.36
C LEU A 5 4.94 -6.13 7.77
N PRO A 6 4.97 -5.31 8.84
CA PRO A 6 4.84 -5.82 10.20
C PRO A 6 3.45 -6.41 10.44
N ALA A 7 3.28 -7.10 11.57
CA ALA A 7 1.97 -7.55 12.03
C ALA A 7 1.00 -6.36 12.13
N ASN A 8 -0.28 -6.61 11.83
CA ASN A 8 -1.32 -5.57 11.84
C ASN A 8 -1.40 -4.89 13.22
N PRO A 9 -1.06 -3.59 13.34
CA PRO A 9 -1.09 -2.91 14.62
C PRO A 9 -2.48 -2.36 14.98
N TYR A 10 -3.41 -2.33 14.01
CA TYR A 10 -4.73 -1.76 14.19
C TYR A 10 -5.64 -2.75 14.93
N ASN A 11 -6.45 -2.24 15.85
CA ASN A 11 -7.44 -3.06 16.55
C ASN A 11 -8.77 -2.99 15.80
N ILE A 12 -9.36 -4.15 15.47
CA ILE A 12 -10.60 -4.24 14.72
C ILE A 12 -11.79 -3.51 15.37
N ASN A 13 -11.82 -3.36 16.69
CA ASN A 13 -12.92 -2.71 17.41
C ASN A 13 -12.77 -1.17 17.46
N THR A 14 -11.56 -0.64 17.34
CA THR A 14 -11.29 0.80 17.45
C THR A 14 -10.93 1.44 16.11
N ASN A 15 -10.29 0.68 15.22
CA ASN A 15 -9.77 1.11 13.93
C ASN A 15 -10.16 0.10 12.84
N PRO A 16 -11.46 -0.20 12.64
CA PRO A 16 -11.89 -1.26 11.73
C PRO A 16 -11.43 -1.01 10.29
N ARG A 17 -11.41 0.26 9.85
CA ARG A 17 -11.05 0.62 8.46
C ARG A 17 -9.57 0.38 8.18
N GLU A 18 -8.70 0.91 9.03
CA GLU A 18 -7.25 0.73 8.91
C GLU A 18 -6.88 -0.75 9.11
N HIS A 19 -7.53 -1.43 10.04
CA HIS A 19 -7.35 -2.86 10.27
C HIS A 19 -7.60 -3.66 8.98
N ASP A 20 -8.75 -3.47 8.34
CA ASP A 20 -9.13 -4.25 7.16
C ASP A 20 -8.30 -3.86 5.94
N ALA A 21 -8.00 -2.56 5.77
CA ALA A 21 -7.15 -2.07 4.68
C ALA A 21 -5.73 -2.61 4.80
N TYR A 22 -5.17 -2.60 6.01
CA TYR A 22 -3.84 -3.14 6.26
C TYR A 22 -3.82 -4.67 6.06
N ALA A 23 -4.85 -5.40 6.52
CA ALA A 23 -4.98 -6.83 6.28
C ALA A 23 -5.05 -7.19 4.78
N THR A 24 -5.70 -6.34 3.98
CA THR A 24 -5.71 -6.44 2.52
C THR A 24 -4.30 -6.32 1.95
N CYS A 25 -3.51 -5.35 2.43
CA CYS A 25 -2.12 -5.16 2.00
C CYS A 25 -1.22 -6.35 2.39
N VAL A 26 -1.37 -6.90 3.58
CA VAL A 26 -0.64 -8.10 4.04
C VAL A 26 -0.99 -9.33 3.18
N THR A 27 -2.28 -9.52 2.88
CA THR A 27 -2.73 -10.60 1.99
C THR A 27 -2.17 -10.42 0.58
N TYR A 28 -2.11 -9.18 0.10
CA TYR A 28 -1.52 -8.85 -1.18
C TYR A 28 -0.01 -9.16 -1.20
N GLU A 29 0.74 -8.79 -0.15
CA GLU A 29 2.16 -9.15 -0.02
C GLU A 29 2.36 -10.67 -0.07
N ALA A 30 1.58 -11.44 0.68
CA ALA A 30 1.69 -12.90 0.69
C ALA A 30 1.46 -13.51 -0.70
N ARG A 31 0.44 -13.03 -1.43
CA ARG A 31 0.16 -13.47 -2.81
C ARG A 31 1.28 -13.09 -3.78
N ALA A 32 1.87 -11.91 -3.61
CA ALA A 32 3.01 -11.46 -4.40
C ALA A 32 4.25 -12.32 -4.18
N ILE A 33 4.55 -12.70 -2.93
CA ILE A 33 5.66 -13.62 -2.58
C ILE A 33 5.43 -15.01 -3.20
N ALA A 34 4.19 -15.49 -3.20
CA ALA A 34 3.82 -16.77 -3.82
C ALA A 34 3.83 -16.75 -5.36
N GLY A 35 4.08 -15.60 -6.00
CA GLY A 35 4.10 -15.47 -7.45
C GLY A 35 2.72 -15.51 -8.12
N LEU A 36 1.63 -15.37 -7.35
CA LEU A 36 0.26 -15.58 -7.83
C LEU A 36 -0.33 -14.42 -8.64
N HIS A 37 0.39 -13.29 -8.77
CA HIS A 37 -0.04 -12.13 -9.57
C HIS A 37 1.17 -11.32 -10.08
N PRO A 38 1.79 -11.73 -11.20
CA PRO A 38 2.82 -10.93 -11.84
C PRO A 38 2.19 -9.64 -12.42
N VAL A 39 2.69 -8.49 -11.97
CA VAL A 39 2.29 -7.19 -12.55
C VAL A 39 3.02 -7.03 -13.89
N PRO A 40 2.34 -6.64 -14.98
CA PRO A 40 2.96 -6.45 -16.28
C PRO A 40 3.89 -5.21 -16.25
N SER A 41 5.17 -5.47 -15.97
CA SER A 41 6.33 -4.57 -16.09
C SER A 41 6.39 -3.33 -15.16
N GLY A 42 7.63 -2.94 -14.82
CA GLY A 42 7.94 -1.76 -14.00
C GLY A 42 8.13 -2.08 -12.52
N VAL A 43 7.09 -1.88 -11.72
CA VAL A 43 7.11 -2.07 -10.25
C VAL A 43 6.61 -3.48 -9.93
N THR A 44 7.34 -4.20 -9.07
CA THR A 44 6.93 -5.56 -8.68
C THR A 44 5.67 -5.50 -7.80
N SER A 45 4.82 -6.52 -7.93
CA SER A 45 3.63 -6.72 -7.08
C SER A 45 3.95 -6.60 -5.58
N LEU A 46 5.13 -7.09 -5.19
CA LEU A 46 5.65 -7.02 -3.83
C LEU A 46 5.91 -5.59 -3.37
N VAL A 47 6.47 -4.74 -4.23
CA VAL A 47 6.69 -3.31 -3.92
C VAL A 47 5.36 -2.58 -3.80
N CYS A 48 4.39 -2.85 -4.67
CA CYS A 48 3.05 -2.26 -4.59
C CYS A 48 2.38 -2.59 -3.26
N ALA A 49 2.34 -3.86 -2.87
CA ALA A 49 1.72 -4.31 -1.61
C ALA A 49 2.34 -3.63 -0.39
N ARG A 50 3.68 -3.61 -0.33
CA ARG A 50 4.42 -3.00 0.78
C ARG A 50 4.24 -1.51 0.85
N LEU A 51 4.27 -0.82 -0.29
CA LEU A 51 4.06 0.62 -0.33
C LEU A 51 2.71 0.98 0.28
N LEU A 52 1.63 0.34 -0.15
CA LEU A 52 0.29 0.64 0.36
C LEU A 52 0.20 0.38 1.87
N GLY A 53 0.73 -0.76 2.35
CA GLY A 53 0.74 -1.05 3.78
C GLY A 53 1.53 -0.03 4.61
N TYR A 54 2.71 0.38 4.13
CA TYR A 54 3.49 1.42 4.80
C TYR A 54 2.86 2.81 4.70
N MET A 55 2.14 3.12 3.62
CA MET A 55 1.39 4.37 3.51
C MET A 55 0.28 4.47 4.55
N ILE A 56 -0.39 3.35 4.85
CA ILE A 56 -1.36 3.29 5.95
C ILE A 56 -0.65 3.46 7.30
N LEU A 57 0.48 2.79 7.54
CA LEU A 57 1.23 2.86 8.81
C LEU A 57 1.87 4.22 9.09
N CYS A 58 2.40 4.86 8.05
CA CYS A 58 3.23 6.05 8.17
C CYS A 58 2.49 7.32 7.74
N ALA A 59 1.17 7.25 7.59
CA ALA A 59 0.37 8.43 7.28
C ALA A 59 0.62 9.51 8.34
N PRO A 60 1.01 10.74 7.94
CA PRO A 60 1.38 11.78 8.90
C PRO A 60 0.19 12.38 9.65
N THR A 61 -1.03 12.06 9.21
CA THR A 61 -2.29 12.54 9.81
C THR A 61 -3.30 11.41 9.80
N ASP A 62 -4.17 11.38 10.81
CA ASP A 62 -5.25 10.39 10.90
C ASP A 62 -6.14 10.42 9.65
N THR A 63 -6.51 11.61 9.20
CA THR A 63 -7.28 11.81 7.95
C THR A 63 -6.55 11.24 6.73
N GLY A 64 -5.23 11.37 6.66
CA GLY A 64 -4.43 10.76 5.59
C GLY A 64 -4.49 9.24 5.64
N GLY A 65 -4.36 8.64 6.83
CA GLY A 65 -4.46 7.20 7.04
C GLY A 65 -5.85 6.66 6.68
N GLU A 66 -6.91 7.36 7.10
CA GLU A 66 -8.29 7.03 6.76
C GLU A 66 -8.53 7.08 5.24
N ASN A 67 -8.04 8.12 4.56
CA ASN A 67 -8.21 8.27 3.11
C ASN A 67 -7.54 7.13 2.34
N ILE A 68 -6.29 6.81 2.68
CA ILE A 68 -5.55 5.71 2.05
C ILE A 68 -6.27 4.38 2.34
N SER A 69 -6.74 4.17 3.57
CA SER A 69 -7.46 2.96 3.95
C SER A 69 -8.76 2.80 3.16
N ASN A 70 -9.52 3.89 2.98
CA ASN A 70 -10.74 3.91 2.17
C ASN A 70 -10.45 3.59 0.70
N GLU A 71 -9.39 4.15 0.12
CA GLU A 71 -9.00 3.87 -1.26
C GLU A 71 -8.60 2.40 -1.44
N VAL A 72 -7.83 1.83 -0.50
CA VAL A 72 -7.51 0.39 -0.50
C VAL A 72 -8.77 -0.46 -0.45
N GLN A 73 -9.72 -0.13 0.44
CA GLN A 73 -10.98 -0.85 0.57
C GLN A 73 -11.92 -0.68 -0.63
N SER A 74 -11.77 0.41 -1.39
CA SER A 74 -12.53 0.62 -2.63
C SER A 74 -12.03 -0.23 -3.80
N CYS A 75 -10.82 -0.79 -3.70
CA CYS A 75 -10.24 -1.63 -4.73
C CYS A 75 -10.91 -3.02 -4.73
N ALA A 76 -11.53 -3.39 -5.85
CA ALA A 76 -12.21 -4.68 -5.97
C ALA A 76 -11.25 -5.88 -6.12
N ASN A 77 -10.02 -5.64 -6.55
CA ASN A 77 -9.05 -6.70 -6.82
C ASN A 77 -7.59 -6.20 -6.75
N THR A 78 -6.66 -7.15 -6.87
CA THR A 78 -5.22 -6.94 -6.85
C THR A 78 -4.72 -5.99 -7.95
N GLU A 79 -5.38 -5.95 -9.12
CA GLU A 79 -4.98 -5.08 -10.22
C GLU A 79 -5.24 -3.60 -9.87
N GLN A 80 -6.41 -3.32 -9.28
CA GLN A 80 -6.75 -1.97 -8.80
C GLN A 80 -5.80 -1.53 -7.68
N LEU A 81 -5.44 -2.43 -6.75
CA LEU A 81 -4.42 -2.14 -5.74
C LEU A 81 -3.06 -1.82 -6.38
N ALA A 82 -2.66 -2.57 -7.40
CA ALA A 82 -1.41 -2.32 -8.12
C ALA A 82 -1.44 -0.96 -8.84
N ASP A 83 -2.56 -0.58 -9.45
CA ASP A 83 -2.70 0.69 -10.17
C ASP A 83 -2.73 1.89 -9.21
N MET A 84 -3.43 1.75 -8.09
CA MET A 84 -3.37 2.71 -6.97
C MET A 84 -1.93 2.89 -6.51
N ALA A 85 -1.21 1.81 -6.20
CA ALA A 85 0.18 1.88 -5.76
C ALA A 85 1.09 2.56 -6.80
N LYS A 86 0.95 2.22 -8.09
CA LYS A 86 1.71 2.87 -9.17
C LYS A 86 1.41 4.37 -9.26
N LEU A 87 0.16 4.78 -9.06
CA LEU A 87 -0.20 6.20 -9.00
C LEU A 87 0.53 6.90 -7.85
N TYR A 88 0.53 6.30 -6.64
CA TYR A 88 1.26 6.85 -5.50
C TYR A 88 2.77 6.93 -5.75
N ILE A 89 3.38 5.91 -6.37
CA ILE A 89 4.80 5.94 -6.75
C ILE A 89 5.07 7.08 -7.73
N LYS A 90 4.24 7.19 -8.77
CA LYS A 90 4.41 8.21 -9.81
C LYS A 90 4.22 9.62 -9.25
N THR A 91 3.29 9.81 -8.32
CA THR A 91 2.92 11.14 -7.80
C THR A 91 3.81 11.56 -6.63
N PHE A 92 4.13 10.67 -5.69
CA PHE A 92 4.83 11.06 -4.47
C PHE A 92 6.32 10.71 -4.51
N LEU A 93 6.71 9.52 -4.96
CA LEU A 93 8.12 9.13 -4.96
C LEU A 93 8.92 9.84 -6.05
N ARG A 94 8.35 10.08 -7.24
CA ARG A 94 9.00 10.90 -8.28
C ARG A 94 9.04 12.39 -7.94
N CYS A 95 8.05 12.91 -7.22
CA CYS A 95 8.11 14.30 -6.76
C CYS A 95 9.23 14.49 -5.73
N CYS A 96 9.47 13.51 -4.86
CA CYS A 96 10.62 13.54 -3.94
C CYS A 96 11.97 13.51 -4.65
N GLU A 97 12.11 12.85 -5.81
CA GLU A 97 13.33 12.92 -6.63
C GLU A 97 13.58 14.33 -7.17
N CYS A 98 12.53 15.06 -7.57
CA CYS A 98 12.64 16.46 -7.99
C CYS A 98 12.91 17.42 -6.82
N LEU A 99 12.37 17.14 -5.63
CA LEU A 99 12.51 18.01 -4.45
C LEU A 99 13.93 18.00 -3.86
N VAL A 100 14.70 16.93 -4.09
CA VAL A 100 16.11 16.83 -3.64
C VAL A 100 17.07 17.60 -4.57
N LEU A 101 16.59 18.11 -5.71
CA LEU A 101 17.38 18.85 -6.69
C LEU A 101 17.11 20.38 -6.68
N LEU A 102 16.38 20.89 -5.69
CA LEU A 102 16.14 22.33 -5.45
C LEU A 102 16.68 22.75 -4.08
#